data_AF-A0A0F9QAH5-F1
#
_entry.id   AF-A0A0F9QAH5-F1
#
_cell.length_a   1.000
_cell.length_b   1.000
_cell.length_c   1.000
_cell.angle_alpha   90.00
_cell.angle_beta   90.00
_cell.angle_gamma   90.00
#
_symmetry.space_group_name_H-M   'P 1'
#
loop_
_entity.id
_entity.type
_entity.pdbx_description
1 polymer ?
#
loop_
_entity_poly.entity_id
_entity_poly.type
_entity_poly.pdbx_seq_one_letter_code
_entity_poly.pdbx_strand_id
1 'polypeptide(L)'
;MGNVKHAFTSGKADGGDATQVRPSNWNAAHTGAVEILDRDLTQVDVANNAAETSIYSFSVPAGVMGADGGVRLKLAGDMLCNVAGTIRFIVNFGATEILATGLADPDNSNQLQKWTMEVVILNSAVAVQKCWAEMAIVEGTANFAVIRSNQVGMMVGRGLSSATEDTLGALVLEVTVNWSVASANLSFRKEMALLELIPAA
;
A
#
# COMPACT_ATOMS: atom_id res chain seq x y z
N MET A 1 17.79 5.83 8.44
CA MET A 1 19.06 6.11 7.72
C MET A 1 18.71 6.09 6.24
N GLY A 2 18.85 7.22 5.51
CA GLY A 2 18.38 7.32 4.12
C GLY A 2 19.11 6.37 3.16
N ASN A 3 18.36 5.76 2.25
CA ASN A 3 18.83 4.80 1.24
C ASN A 3 19.35 5.45 -0.06
N VAL A 4 19.30 6.78 -0.16
CA VAL A 4 19.90 7.52 -1.28
C VAL A 4 21.42 7.52 -1.13
N LYS A 5 22.07 6.50 -1.69
CA LYS A 5 23.53 6.39 -1.77
C LYS A 5 24.00 6.87 -3.14
N HIS A 6 24.44 8.12 -3.23
CA HIS A 6 25.22 8.57 -4.38
C HIS A 6 26.69 8.17 -4.19
N ALA A 7 27.32 7.66 -5.25
CA ALA A 7 28.78 7.53 -5.26
C ALA A 7 29.38 8.95 -5.23
N PHE A 8 29.86 9.37 -4.06
CA PHE A 8 30.57 10.63 -3.90
C PHE A 8 32.04 10.33 -3.66
N THR A 9 32.87 10.63 -4.65
CA THR A 9 34.33 10.58 -4.52
C THR A 9 34.84 12.00 -4.35
N SER A 10 35.19 12.39 -3.13
CA SER A 10 35.97 13.61 -2.90
C SER A 10 37.46 13.27 -2.90
N GLY A 11 38.26 14.06 -3.60
CA GLY A 11 39.72 14.01 -3.49
C GLY A 11 40.26 14.57 -2.16
N LYS A 12 39.38 14.99 -1.24
CA LYS A 12 39.70 15.58 0.06
C LYS A 12 38.90 14.92 1.18
N ALA A 13 39.56 14.66 2.31
CA ALA A 13 38.92 14.21 3.55
C ALA A 13 37.95 15.29 4.13
N ASP A 14 37.18 14.94 5.16
CA ASP A 14 36.42 15.88 5.99
C ASP A 14 37.37 16.87 6.69
N GLY A 15 37.84 17.87 5.94
CA GLY A 15 38.78 18.90 6.40
C GLY A 15 38.08 20.17 6.87
N GLY A 16 38.88 21.13 7.35
CA GLY A 16 38.39 22.42 7.88
C GLY A 16 37.80 23.38 6.83
N ASP A 17 37.87 23.06 5.54
CA ASP A 17 37.29 23.87 4.47
C ASP A 17 35.76 23.77 4.52
N ALA A 18 35.09 24.90 4.76
CA ALA A 18 33.63 25.01 4.83
C ALA A 18 33.00 25.43 3.48
N THR A 19 33.81 25.64 2.44
CA THR A 19 33.34 26.13 1.13
C THR A 19 32.95 25.01 0.16
N GLN A 20 33.24 23.75 0.51
CA GLN A 20 32.89 22.55 -0.25
C GLN A 20 31.91 21.67 0.55
N VAL A 21 31.03 20.97 -0.15
CA VAL A 21 30.12 19.99 0.48
C VAL A 21 30.95 18.83 1.01
N ARG A 22 30.91 18.63 2.32
CA ARG A 22 31.60 17.52 2.99
C ARG A 22 30.83 16.21 2.81
N PRO A 23 31.50 15.05 2.67
CA PRO A 23 30.86 13.73 2.72
C PRO A 23 29.84 13.56 3.86
N SER A 24 30.17 14.03 5.07
CA SER A 24 29.27 14.04 6.24
C SER A 24 28.04 14.92 6.05
N ASN A 25 28.18 16.08 5.38
CA ASN A 25 27.07 16.98 5.07
C ASN A 25 26.15 16.42 3.98
N TRP A 26 26.68 15.63 3.04
CA TRP A 26 25.91 14.98 1.98
C TRP A 26 24.98 13.90 2.52
N ASN A 27 25.47 13.06 3.44
CA ASN A 27 24.64 12.01 4.05
C ASN A 27 23.60 12.60 5.04
N ALA A 28 23.92 13.71 5.70
CA ALA A 28 22.98 14.41 6.57
C ALA A 28 21.80 15.04 5.80
N ALA A 29 22.02 15.47 4.55
CA ALA A 29 21.03 16.16 3.72
C ALA A 29 19.84 15.29 3.25
N HIS A 30 19.89 13.96 3.45
CA HIS A 30 18.83 13.03 3.03
C HIS A 30 17.98 12.52 4.20
N THR A 31 18.13 13.10 5.39
CA THR A 31 17.25 12.81 6.53
C THR A 31 15.88 13.42 6.24
N GLY A 32 14.80 12.63 6.33
CA GLY A 32 13.45 13.12 6.07
C GLY A 32 12.95 12.97 4.62
N ALA A 33 13.65 12.23 3.75
CA ALA A 33 13.13 11.87 2.43
C ALA A 33 12.23 10.62 2.49
N VAL A 34 11.17 10.59 1.68
CA VAL A 34 10.37 9.38 1.45
C VAL A 34 11.23 8.33 0.74
N GLU A 35 11.23 7.12 1.28
CA GLU A 35 12.00 5.98 0.77
C GLU A 35 11.05 4.94 0.17
N ILE A 36 11.46 4.24 -0.89
CA ILE A 36 10.71 3.09 -1.41
C ILE A 36 11.20 1.83 -0.69
N LEU A 37 10.31 1.17 0.04
CA LEU A 37 10.60 -0.10 0.72
C LEU A 37 10.41 -1.29 -0.23
N ASP A 38 9.42 -1.21 -1.11
CA ASP A 38 9.10 -2.31 -2.01
C ASP A 38 8.43 -1.85 -3.32
N ARG A 39 8.67 -2.61 -4.39
CA ARG A 39 8.09 -2.43 -5.74
C ARG A 39 7.70 -3.80 -6.28
N ASP A 40 6.52 -4.24 -5.93
CA ASP A 40 6.03 -5.53 -6.37
C ASP A 40 5.13 -5.38 -7.61
N LEU A 41 5.71 -5.66 -8.78
CA LEU A 41 5.04 -5.69 -10.08
C LEU A 41 4.57 -7.10 -10.47
N THR A 42 4.59 -8.06 -9.54
CA THR A 42 4.07 -9.40 -9.81
C THR A 42 2.54 -9.35 -9.86
N GLN A 43 2.00 -10.05 -10.86
CA GLN A 43 0.55 -10.23 -10.99
C GLN A 43 0.09 -11.35 -10.07
N VAL A 44 -0.99 -11.10 -9.33
CA VAL A 44 -1.66 -12.11 -8.49
C VAL A 44 -3.12 -12.19 -8.90
N ASP A 45 -3.52 -13.37 -9.35
CA ASP A 45 -4.88 -13.66 -9.80
C ASP A 45 -5.68 -14.43 -8.74
N VAL A 46 -6.85 -13.90 -8.40
CA VAL A 46 -7.87 -14.53 -7.56
C VAL A 46 -9.13 -14.71 -8.39
N ALA A 47 -9.18 -15.83 -9.12
CA ALA A 47 -10.28 -16.18 -10.02
C ALA A 47 -10.95 -17.47 -9.55
N ASN A 48 -12.29 -17.51 -9.62
CA ASN A 48 -13.07 -18.68 -9.21
C ASN A 48 -12.70 -19.24 -7.82
N ASN A 49 -12.45 -18.34 -6.86
CA ASN A 49 -12.00 -18.69 -5.53
C ASN A 49 -12.71 -17.84 -4.47
N ALA A 50 -13.32 -18.51 -3.48
CA ALA A 50 -13.94 -17.87 -2.32
C ALA A 50 -13.04 -17.87 -1.08
N ALA A 51 -11.90 -18.59 -1.12
CA ALA A 51 -10.95 -18.60 -0.02
C ALA A 51 -10.16 -17.29 0.02
N GLU A 52 -9.84 -16.87 1.24
CA GLU A 52 -8.94 -15.74 1.46
C GLU A 52 -7.57 -15.99 0.84
N THR A 53 -7.15 -15.05 0.01
CA THR A 53 -5.93 -15.14 -0.78
C THR A 53 -5.07 -13.90 -0.54
N SER A 54 -3.80 -14.11 -0.20
CA SER A 54 -2.83 -13.02 -0.05
C SER A 54 -2.47 -12.46 -1.43
N ILE A 55 -2.59 -11.13 -1.58
CA ILE A 55 -2.27 -10.41 -2.82
C ILE A 55 -1.07 -9.49 -2.67
N TYR A 56 -0.66 -9.23 -1.42
CA TYR A 56 0.54 -8.48 -1.09
C TYR A 56 0.99 -8.84 0.32
N SER A 57 2.29 -9.04 0.51
CA SER A 57 2.89 -9.22 1.82
C SER A 57 4.30 -8.64 1.84
N PHE A 58 4.60 -7.83 2.84
CA PHE A 58 5.93 -7.29 3.05
C PHE A 58 6.26 -7.19 4.54
N SER A 59 7.47 -7.59 4.91
CA SER A 59 7.97 -7.44 6.28
C SER A 59 8.63 -6.07 6.43
N VAL A 60 7.92 -5.14 7.06
CA VAL A 60 8.45 -3.83 7.42
C VAL A 60 9.56 -4.04 8.45
N PRO A 61 10.81 -3.64 8.16
CA PRO A 61 11.92 -3.91 9.07
C PRO A 61 11.75 -3.19 10.42
N ALA A 62 12.33 -3.79 11.46
CA ALA A 62 12.33 -3.24 12.81
C ALA A 62 12.80 -1.77 12.87
N GLY A 63 12.02 -0.93 13.54
CA GLY A 63 12.38 0.45 13.89
C GLY A 63 12.38 1.46 12.73
N VAL A 64 12.09 1.05 11.50
CA VAL A 64 12.19 1.95 10.33
C VAL A 64 11.18 3.09 10.34
N MET A 65 10.00 2.86 10.95
CA MET A 65 8.94 3.87 11.05
C MET A 65 9.23 4.94 12.11
N GLY A 66 10.21 4.74 13.01
CA GLY A 66 10.50 5.68 14.10
C GLY A 66 9.30 5.87 15.06
N ALA A 67 9.26 6.99 15.79
CA ALA A 67 8.18 7.27 16.75
C ALA A 67 6.96 7.95 16.11
N ASP A 68 7.16 8.61 14.96
CA ASP A 68 6.18 9.47 14.29
C ASP A 68 6.19 9.38 12.74
N GLY A 69 7.01 8.48 12.19
CA GLY A 69 6.99 8.14 10.75
C GLY A 69 5.97 7.04 10.46
N GLY A 70 6.05 6.42 9.29
CA GLY A 70 5.11 5.38 8.91
C GLY A 70 5.30 4.81 7.51
N VAL A 71 4.27 4.16 6.99
CA VAL A 71 4.29 3.58 5.64
C VAL A 71 3.04 3.96 4.85
N ARG A 72 3.19 4.05 3.52
CA ARG A 72 2.09 4.18 2.56
C ARG A 72 2.18 3.07 1.53
N LEU A 73 1.13 2.27 1.44
CA LEU A 73 0.97 1.24 0.41
C LEU A 73 -0.01 1.74 -0.66
N LYS A 74 0.35 1.57 -1.93
CA LYS A 74 -0.55 1.72 -3.07
C LYS A 74 -0.65 0.41 -3.83
N LEU A 75 -1.86 -0.01 -4.12
CA LEU A 75 -2.19 -1.20 -4.89
C LEU A 75 -3.10 -0.82 -6.05
N ALA A 76 -2.94 -1.51 -7.18
CA ALA A 76 -3.83 -1.33 -8.32
C ALA A 76 -3.95 -2.62 -9.13
N GLY A 77 -5.04 -2.70 -9.89
CA GLY A 77 -5.25 -3.75 -10.87
C GLY A 77 -6.62 -3.66 -11.53
N ASP A 78 -7.12 -4.83 -11.94
CA ASP A 78 -8.44 -4.96 -12.53
C ASP A 78 -9.21 -6.14 -11.94
N MET A 79 -10.50 -6.16 -12.20
CA MET A 79 -11.38 -7.24 -11.80
C MET A 79 -12.55 -7.39 -12.77
N LEU A 80 -13.14 -8.58 -12.80
CA LEU A 80 -14.37 -8.90 -13.51
C LEU A 80 -15.40 -9.38 -12.48
N CYS A 81 -16.58 -8.77 -12.51
CA CYS A 81 -17.74 -9.20 -11.73
C CYS A 81 -18.91 -9.44 -12.68
N ASN A 82 -18.92 -10.58 -13.40
CA ASN A 82 -19.98 -10.91 -14.38
C ASN A 82 -21.02 -11.90 -13.82
N VAL A 83 -21.16 -11.91 -12.49
CA VAL A 83 -22.24 -12.56 -11.75
C VAL A 83 -22.36 -11.86 -10.39
N ALA A 84 -23.51 -11.97 -9.72
CA ALA A 84 -23.63 -11.48 -8.34
C ALA A 84 -22.59 -12.15 -7.43
N GLY A 85 -21.85 -11.34 -6.69
CA GLY A 85 -20.79 -11.77 -5.78
C GLY A 85 -20.13 -10.57 -5.13
N THR A 86 -19.89 -10.65 -3.83
CA THR A 86 -19.23 -9.58 -3.10
C THR A 86 -17.75 -9.87 -2.93
N ILE A 87 -16.91 -8.85 -2.93
CA ILE A 87 -15.49 -8.93 -2.65
C ILE A 87 -15.19 -8.29 -1.29
N ARG A 88 -14.32 -8.91 -0.50
CA ARG A 88 -13.83 -8.37 0.77
C ARG A 88 -12.31 -8.23 0.70
N PHE A 89 -11.83 -7.08 1.14
CA PHE A 89 -10.41 -6.81 1.32
C PHE A 89 -10.10 -6.73 2.81
N ILE A 90 -8.95 -7.27 3.19
CA ILE A 90 -8.45 -7.24 4.54
C ILE A 90 -7.02 -6.74 4.50
N VAL A 91 -6.68 -5.82 5.39
CA VAL A 91 -5.31 -5.34 5.59
C VAL A 91 -4.95 -5.57 7.04
N ASN A 92 -3.90 -6.35 7.24
CA ASN A 92 -3.31 -6.62 8.53
C ASN A 92 -1.96 -5.91 8.64
N PHE A 93 -1.69 -5.33 9.80
CA PHE A 93 -0.37 -4.82 10.16
C PHE A 93 0.05 -5.50 11.47
N GLY A 94 1.10 -6.33 11.39
CA GLY A 94 1.43 -7.23 12.49
C GLY A 94 0.29 -8.22 12.75
N ALA A 95 -0.20 -8.28 13.99
CA ALA A 95 -1.33 -9.10 14.38
C ALA A 95 -2.68 -8.37 14.29
N THR A 96 -2.68 -7.06 13.96
CA THR A 96 -3.87 -6.22 13.97
C THR A 96 -4.50 -6.10 12.59
N GLU A 97 -5.79 -6.46 12.47
CA GLU A 97 -6.62 -6.09 11.32
C GLU A 97 -6.88 -4.58 11.37
N ILE A 98 -6.24 -3.82 10.47
CA ILE A 98 -6.40 -2.35 10.40
C ILE A 98 -7.45 -1.93 9.39
N LEU A 99 -7.78 -2.78 8.42
CA LEU A 99 -8.86 -2.51 7.49
C LEU A 99 -9.54 -3.81 7.14
N ALA A 100 -10.85 -3.80 7.21
CA ALA A 100 -11.69 -4.73 6.48
C ALA A 100 -12.72 -3.92 5.74
N THR A 101 -12.84 -4.12 4.42
CA THR A 101 -14.03 -3.60 3.74
C THR A 101 -15.25 -4.36 4.26
N GLY A 102 -16.40 -3.70 4.24
CA GLY A 102 -17.65 -4.46 4.18
C GLY A 102 -17.66 -5.37 2.95
N LEU A 103 -18.72 -6.17 2.79
CA LEU A 103 -18.94 -6.89 1.54
C LEU A 103 -19.20 -5.85 0.43
N ALA A 104 -18.16 -5.51 -0.33
CA ALA A 104 -18.31 -4.66 -1.50
C ALA A 104 -19.04 -5.50 -2.55
N ASP A 105 -20.10 -4.97 -3.15
CA ASP A 105 -20.91 -5.63 -4.18
C ASP A 105 -20.70 -4.89 -5.51
N PRO A 106 -19.63 -5.20 -6.27
CA PRO A 106 -19.39 -4.55 -7.54
C PRO A 106 -20.50 -4.87 -8.53
N ASP A 107 -20.85 -3.89 -9.37
CA ASP A 107 -21.92 -4.06 -10.35
C ASP A 107 -21.69 -5.30 -11.23
N ASN A 108 -22.74 -6.12 -11.37
CA ASN A 108 -22.72 -7.29 -12.21
C ASN A 108 -22.64 -6.87 -13.68
N SER A 109 -21.45 -6.94 -14.26
CA SER A 109 -21.12 -6.47 -15.59
C SER A 109 -20.07 -7.35 -16.26
N ASN A 110 -20.18 -7.47 -17.58
CA ASN A 110 -19.16 -8.11 -18.41
C ASN A 110 -17.96 -7.18 -18.69
N GLN A 111 -18.00 -5.94 -18.20
CA GLN A 111 -16.90 -5.00 -18.34
C GLN A 111 -15.86 -5.24 -17.25
N LEU A 112 -14.58 -5.20 -17.63
CA LEU A 112 -13.49 -5.15 -16.67
C LEU A 112 -13.57 -3.84 -15.89
N GLN A 113 -13.45 -3.95 -14.58
CA GLN A 113 -13.41 -2.83 -13.66
C GLN A 113 -11.96 -2.56 -13.28
N LYS A 114 -11.60 -1.30 -13.07
CA LYS A 114 -10.29 -0.87 -12.59
C LYS A 114 -10.42 -0.57 -11.10
N TRP A 115 -9.44 -1.00 -10.32
CA TRP A 115 -9.44 -0.73 -8.89
C TRP A 115 -8.10 -0.19 -8.43
N THR A 116 -8.17 0.65 -7.39
CA THR A 116 -7.00 1.16 -6.68
C THR A 116 -7.28 1.15 -5.18
N MET A 117 -6.24 0.96 -4.39
CA MET A 117 -6.28 1.08 -2.94
C MET A 117 -5.03 1.81 -2.45
N GLU A 118 -5.23 2.76 -1.54
CA GLU A 118 -4.16 3.38 -0.77
C GLU A 118 -4.40 3.10 0.71
N VAL A 119 -3.34 2.69 1.41
CA VAL A 119 -3.33 2.48 2.86
C VAL A 119 -2.17 3.28 3.44
N VAL A 120 -2.45 4.06 4.48
CA VAL A 120 -1.46 4.85 5.22
C VAL A 120 -1.49 4.43 6.68
N ILE A 121 -0.33 4.10 7.23
CA ILE A 121 -0.13 3.72 8.64
C ILE A 121 0.93 4.65 9.20
N LEU A 122 0.58 5.47 10.18
CA LEU A 122 1.51 6.40 10.84
C LEU A 122 1.63 6.07 12.32
N ASN A 123 2.85 6.05 12.83
CA ASN A 123 3.10 6.03 14.25
C ASN A 123 2.70 7.40 14.85
N SER A 124 2.05 7.34 16.00
CA SER A 124 1.91 8.48 16.93
C SER A 124 2.67 8.24 18.23
N ALA A 125 3.04 6.98 18.46
CA ALA A 125 4.12 6.52 19.31
C ALA A 125 4.59 5.17 18.75
N VAL A 126 5.71 4.65 19.24
CA VAL A 126 6.30 3.36 18.80
C VAL A 126 5.29 2.20 18.81
N ALA A 127 4.38 2.19 19.79
CA ALA A 127 3.34 1.17 19.97
C ALA A 127 1.92 1.70 19.76
N VAL A 128 1.74 2.78 18.99
CA VAL A 128 0.44 3.39 18.71
C VAL A 128 0.40 3.91 17.29
N GLN A 129 -0.38 3.25 16.42
CA GLN A 129 -0.56 3.63 15.03
C GLN A 129 -1.93 4.25 14.78
N LYS A 130 -1.98 5.21 13.86
CA LYS A 130 -3.21 5.67 13.21
C LYS A 130 -3.19 5.25 11.75
N CYS A 131 -4.29 4.67 11.31
CA CYS A 131 -4.40 4.09 9.98
C CYS A 131 -5.56 4.75 9.22
N TRP A 132 -5.34 4.95 7.93
CA TRP A 132 -6.37 5.40 7.00
C TRP A 132 -6.25 4.60 5.71
N ALA A 133 -7.38 4.34 5.05
CA ALA A 133 -7.38 3.75 3.74
C ALA A 133 -8.45 4.36 2.84
N GLU A 134 -8.17 4.37 1.55
CA GLU A 134 -9.12 4.69 0.49
C GLU A 134 -9.04 3.64 -0.61
N MET A 135 -10.19 3.26 -1.14
CA MET A 135 -10.29 2.34 -2.26
C MET A 135 -11.27 2.91 -3.28
N ALA A 136 -10.97 2.78 -4.56
CA ALA A 136 -11.88 3.07 -5.65
C ALA A 136 -11.99 1.86 -6.58
N ILE A 137 -13.21 1.58 -7.03
CA ILE A 137 -13.52 0.66 -8.12
C ILE A 137 -14.30 1.45 -9.15
N VAL A 138 -13.88 1.35 -10.41
CA VAL A 138 -14.49 2.04 -11.54
C VAL A 138 -14.71 1.06 -12.67
N GLU A 139 -15.96 0.88 -13.07
CA GLU A 139 -16.31 0.14 -14.26
C GLU A 139 -15.90 0.91 -15.52
N GLY A 140 -15.28 0.21 -16.48
CA GLY A 140 -15.08 0.77 -17.81
C GLY A 140 -14.15 -0.05 -18.69
N THR A 141 -14.48 -0.09 -19.98
CA THR A 141 -13.69 -0.79 -21.00
C THR A 141 -12.37 -0.11 -21.35
N ALA A 142 -12.19 1.16 -20.97
CA ALA A 142 -10.95 1.89 -21.17
C ALA A 142 -9.89 1.50 -20.12
N ASN A 143 -8.62 1.60 -20.51
CA ASN A 143 -7.49 1.43 -19.57
C ASN A 143 -7.52 2.47 -18.44
N PHE A 144 -8.07 3.65 -18.72
CA PHE A 144 -8.34 4.71 -17.76
C PHE A 144 -9.84 5.01 -17.78
N ALA A 145 -10.59 4.25 -16.99
CA ALA A 145 -12.03 4.46 -16.85
C ALA A 145 -12.29 5.72 -16.02
N VAL A 146 -13.15 6.60 -16.54
CA VAL A 146 -13.59 7.81 -15.85
C VAL A 146 -15.10 7.79 -15.79
N ILE A 147 -15.64 7.91 -14.59
CA ILE A 147 -17.07 7.96 -14.35
C ILE A 147 -17.39 9.11 -13.40
N ARG A 148 -18.60 9.65 -13.49
CA ARG A 148 -19.07 10.67 -12.55
C ARG A 148 -19.35 10.04 -11.20
N SER A 149 -19.04 10.77 -10.13
CA SER A 149 -19.07 10.23 -8.77
C SER A 149 -20.46 9.82 -8.24
N ASN A 150 -21.51 10.18 -8.95
CA ASN A 150 -22.90 9.87 -8.62
C ASN A 150 -23.54 8.86 -9.58
N GLN A 151 -22.74 8.15 -10.39
CA GLN A 151 -23.24 7.13 -11.32
C GLN A 151 -22.96 5.72 -10.82
N VAL A 152 -23.85 4.79 -11.21
CA VAL A 152 -23.65 3.34 -11.12
C VAL A 152 -22.35 2.97 -11.86
N GLY A 153 -21.60 2.00 -11.35
CA GLY A 153 -20.28 1.63 -11.85
C GLY A 153 -19.11 2.28 -11.10
N MET A 154 -19.38 3.08 -10.06
CA MET A 154 -18.35 3.64 -9.18
C MET A 154 -18.57 3.24 -7.73
N MET A 155 -17.54 2.69 -7.11
CA MET A 155 -17.52 2.45 -5.67
C MET A 155 -16.30 3.13 -5.07
N VAL A 156 -16.51 3.86 -3.96
CA VAL A 156 -15.41 4.42 -3.18
C VAL A 156 -15.60 4.03 -1.72
N GLY A 157 -14.58 3.44 -1.12
CA GLY A 157 -14.51 3.12 0.30
C GLY A 157 -13.47 3.99 0.99
N ARG A 158 -13.77 4.45 2.21
CA ARG A 158 -12.79 5.09 3.09
C ARG A 158 -12.90 4.51 4.48
N GLY A 159 -11.76 4.25 5.10
CA GLY A 159 -11.68 3.64 6.43
C GLY A 159 -10.69 4.39 7.31
N LEU A 160 -10.96 4.40 8.61
CA LEU A 160 -10.05 4.88 9.66
C LEU A 160 -9.97 3.80 10.72
N SER A 161 -8.78 3.57 11.25
CA SER A 161 -8.56 2.64 12.35
C SER A 161 -7.29 2.99 13.11
N SER A 162 -6.95 2.15 14.09
CA SER A 162 -5.75 2.25 14.89
C SER A 162 -5.17 0.86 15.14
N ALA A 163 -3.87 0.78 15.36
CA ALA A 163 -3.20 -0.41 15.84
C ALA A 163 -2.33 -0.09 17.05
N THR A 164 -1.94 -1.13 17.79
CA THR A 164 -1.03 -1.04 18.94
C THR A 164 0.15 -2.00 18.77
N GLU A 165 0.68 -2.07 17.56
CA GLU A 165 1.80 -2.94 17.22
C GLU A 165 3.12 -2.30 17.65
N ASP A 166 4.04 -3.09 18.20
CA ASP A 166 5.38 -2.62 18.55
C ASP A 166 6.26 -2.55 17.30
N THR A 167 6.46 -1.34 16.78
CA THR A 167 7.27 -1.08 15.58
C THR A 167 8.78 -1.17 15.81
N LEU A 168 9.25 -1.45 17.03
CA LEU A 168 10.64 -1.88 17.26
C LEU A 168 10.89 -3.31 16.78
N GLY A 169 9.84 -4.11 16.67
CA GLY A 169 9.87 -5.40 15.99
C GLY A 169 9.66 -5.24 14.48
N ALA A 170 10.11 -6.22 13.69
CA ALA A 170 9.69 -6.32 12.31
C ALA A 170 8.21 -6.75 12.28
N LEU A 171 7.41 -6.09 11.44
CA LEU A 171 5.97 -6.31 11.34
C LEU A 171 5.59 -6.60 9.89
N VAL A 172 4.71 -7.57 9.68
CA VAL A 172 4.21 -7.90 8.35
C VAL A 172 3.03 -7.00 8.03
N LEU A 173 3.11 -6.30 6.90
CA LEU A 173 1.96 -5.68 6.25
C LEU A 173 1.43 -6.68 5.22
N GLU A 174 0.21 -7.16 5.43
CA GLU A 174 -0.44 -8.12 4.55
C GLU A 174 -1.76 -7.57 4.03
N VAL A 175 -2.02 -7.79 2.74
CA VAL A 175 -3.31 -7.53 2.11
C VAL A 175 -3.84 -8.82 1.53
N THR A 176 -5.04 -9.20 1.94
CA THR A 176 -5.75 -10.36 1.43
C THR A 176 -7.08 -9.96 0.82
N VAL A 177 -7.59 -10.83 -0.05
CA VAL A 177 -8.87 -10.65 -0.73
C VAL A 177 -9.61 -11.97 -0.82
N ASN A 178 -10.93 -11.90 -0.77
CA ASN A 178 -11.78 -13.05 -1.07
C ASN A 178 -13.09 -12.62 -1.75
N TRP A 179 -13.54 -13.43 -2.70
CA TRP A 179 -14.93 -13.38 -3.16
C TRP A 179 -15.83 -14.10 -2.15
N SER A 180 -17.11 -13.74 -2.11
CA SER A 180 -18.12 -14.46 -1.32
C SER A 180 -18.49 -15.81 -1.90
N VAL A 181 -18.22 -16.02 -3.20
CA VAL A 181 -18.54 -17.25 -3.95
C VAL A 181 -17.44 -17.54 -4.96
N ALA A 182 -17.20 -18.83 -5.23
CA ALA A 182 -16.34 -19.25 -6.32
C ALA A 182 -17.14 -19.28 -7.62
N SER A 183 -16.73 -18.51 -8.62
CA SER A 183 -17.35 -18.50 -9.95
C SER A 183 -16.32 -18.20 -11.04
N ALA A 184 -16.44 -18.87 -12.19
CA ALA A 184 -15.65 -18.58 -13.38
C ALA A 184 -15.93 -17.18 -13.99
N ASN A 185 -17.02 -16.54 -13.57
CA ASN A 185 -17.38 -15.17 -13.96
C ASN A 185 -16.89 -14.10 -12.97
N LEU A 186 -16.12 -14.50 -11.94
CA LEU A 186 -15.48 -13.61 -10.99
C LEU A 186 -13.97 -13.75 -11.10
N SER A 187 -13.28 -12.62 -11.30
CA SER A 187 -11.83 -12.55 -11.25
C SER A 187 -11.39 -11.26 -10.61
N PHE A 188 -10.34 -11.34 -9.81
CA PHE A 188 -9.65 -10.18 -9.27
C PHE A 188 -8.17 -10.34 -9.58
N ARG A 189 -7.52 -9.27 -10.02
CA ARG A 189 -6.10 -9.26 -10.30
C ARG A 189 -5.44 -8.05 -9.69
N LYS A 190 -4.37 -8.30 -8.94
CA LYS A 190 -3.40 -7.28 -8.55
C LYS A 190 -2.32 -7.21 -9.62
N GLU A 191 -2.03 -6.00 -10.07
CA GLU A 191 -1.05 -5.70 -11.13
C GLU A 191 0.23 -5.07 -10.55
N MET A 192 0.07 -4.20 -9.55
CA MET A 192 1.20 -3.51 -8.93
C MET A 192 0.96 -3.20 -7.45
N ALA A 193 2.05 -3.17 -6.70
CA ALA A 193 2.14 -2.61 -5.37
C ALA A 193 3.36 -1.68 -5.27
N LEU A 194 3.19 -0.58 -4.56
CA LEU A 194 4.28 0.33 -4.17
C LEU A 194 4.18 0.59 -2.67
N LEU A 195 5.24 0.28 -1.93
CA LEU A 195 5.33 0.59 -0.51
C LEU A 195 6.39 1.66 -0.28
N GLU A 196 5.95 2.76 0.33
CA GLU A 196 6.77 3.91 0.66
C GLU A 196 6.94 4.01 2.18
N LEU A 197 8.15 4.33 2.65
CA LEU A 197 8.45 4.76 4.00
C LEU A 197 8.25 6.27 4.09
N ILE A 198 7.35 6.69 4.97
CA ILE A 198 7.19 8.08 5.39
C ILE A 198 8.14 8.30 6.57
N PRO A 199 9.13 9.19 6.45
CA PRO A 199 10.14 9.37 7.47
C PRO A 199 9.57 10.03 8.73
N ALA A 200 10.14 9.65 9.87
CA ALA A 200 10.00 10.36 11.14
C ALA A 200 10.55 11.80 11.04
N ALA A 201 10.01 12.71 11.84
CA ALA A 201 10.42 14.12 11.86
C ALA A 201 11.68 14.38 12.72
#